data_AF-A0A958KVH9-F1
#
_entry.id   AF-A0A958KVH9-F1
#
_cell.length_a   1.000
_cell.length_b   1.000
_cell.length_c   1.000
_cell.angle_alpha   90.00
_cell.angle_beta   90.00
_cell.angle_gamma   90.00
#
_symmetry.space_group_name_H-M   'P 1'
#
loop_
_entity.id
_entity.type
_entity.pdbx_description
1 polymer ?
#
loop_
_entity_poly.entity_id
_entity_poly.type
_entity_poly.pdbx_seq_one_letter_code
_entity_poly.pdbx_strand_id
1 'polypeptide(L)'
;MKVSDKLIQRLVQAVFRDLKEQNTMTFKEKEDVVFKRACAIVANEYAREQELDQEVNRMMDDLERQNPGEFQRYKMFPLLKRRLAKEKGIIL
;
A
#
# COMPACT_ATOMS: atom_id res chain seq x y z
N MET A 1 -2.13 5.37 -7.48
CA MET A 1 -3.49 5.97 -7.50
C MET A 1 -3.60 6.95 -6.35
N LYS A 2 -4.17 8.16 -6.52
CA LYS A 2 -4.46 9.04 -5.38
C LYS A 2 -5.69 8.47 -4.66
N VAL A 3 -5.48 7.64 -3.65
CA VAL A 3 -6.58 7.16 -2.80
C VAL A 3 -7.15 8.37 -2.09
N SER A 4 -8.45 8.62 -2.27
CA SER A 4 -9.11 9.74 -1.58
C SER A 4 -9.25 9.40 -0.11
N ASP A 5 -8.87 10.31 0.79
CA ASP A 5 -8.99 10.12 2.25
C ASP A 5 -10.41 9.71 2.67
N LYS A 6 -11.44 10.17 1.93
CA LYS A 6 -12.83 9.76 2.15
C LYS A 6 -13.08 8.27 1.93
N LEU A 7 -12.38 7.65 0.97
CA LEU A 7 -12.48 6.21 0.72
C LEU A 7 -11.80 5.42 1.83
N ILE A 8 -10.64 5.88 2.31
CA ILE A 8 -9.93 5.28 3.45
C ILE A 8 -10.82 5.31 4.69
N GLN A 9 -11.42 6.47 4.98
CA GLN A 9 -12.34 6.62 6.12
C GLN A 9 -13.56 5.68 6.01
N ARG A 10 -14.18 5.57 4.83
CA ARG A 10 -15.32 4.64 4.62
C ARG A 10 -14.92 3.18 4.80
N LEU A 11 -13.73 2.81 4.33
CA LEU A 11 -13.22 1.44 4.43
C LEU A 11 -12.95 1.09 5.90
N VAL A 12 -12.29 1.98 6.64
CA VAL A 12 -12.07 1.83 8.08
C VAL A 12 -13.40 1.78 8.84
N GLN A 13 -14.39 2.61 8.47
CA GLN A 13 -15.72 2.56 9.11
C GLN A 13 -16.44 1.23 8.89
N ALA A 14 -16.38 0.67 7.67
CA ALA A 14 -16.97 -0.63 7.38
C ALA A 14 -16.31 -1.73 8.21
N VAL A 15 -14.96 -1.75 8.24
CA VAL A 15 -14.21 -2.72 9.07
C VAL A 15 -14.55 -2.58 10.55
N PHE A 16 -14.63 -1.36 11.08
CA PHE A 16 -15.00 -1.13 12.48
C PHE A 16 -16.44 -1.56 12.80
N ARG A 17 -17.38 -1.34 11.88
CA ARG A 17 -18.77 -1.81 12.02
C ARG A 17 -18.82 -3.32 12.07
N ASP A 18 -18.16 -4.00 11.14
CA ASP A 18 -18.17 -5.45 11.04
C ASP A 18 -17.47 -6.09 12.26
N LEU A 19 -16.38 -5.48 12.75
CA LEU A 19 -15.70 -5.89 13.99
C LEU A 19 -16.55 -5.67 15.25
N LYS A 20 -17.38 -4.62 15.28
CA LYS A 20 -18.35 -4.38 16.36
C LYS A 20 -19.49 -5.42 16.31
N GLU A 21 -20.01 -5.74 15.13
CA GLU A 21 -21.06 -6.75 14.95
C GLU A 21 -20.59 -8.15 15.40
N GLN A 22 -19.32 -8.48 15.17
CA GLN A 22 -18.72 -9.74 15.62
C GLN A 22 -18.34 -9.75 17.13
N ASN A 23 -18.60 -8.66 17.88
CA ASN A 23 -18.30 -8.51 19.30
C ASN A 23 -16.85 -8.87 19.70
N THR A 24 -15.91 -8.84 18.75
CA THR A 24 -14.53 -9.32 18.95
C THR A 24 -13.59 -8.20 19.40
N MET A 25 -14.07 -6.96 19.49
CA MET A 25 -13.23 -5.79 19.74
C MET A 25 -13.58 -5.10 21.05
N THR A 26 -12.58 -4.96 21.92
CA THR A 26 -12.63 -4.08 23.09
C THR A 26 -11.76 -2.87 22.82
N PHE A 27 -12.35 -1.68 22.95
CA PHE A 27 -11.61 -0.44 22.79
C PHE A 27 -10.84 -0.13 24.06
N LYS A 28 -9.51 -0.11 23.98
CA LYS A 28 -8.64 0.36 25.08
C LYS A 28 -8.71 1.88 25.29
N GLU A 29 -9.14 2.62 24.26
CA GLU A 29 -9.18 4.09 24.21
C GLU A 29 -10.43 4.58 23.45
N LYS A 30 -10.66 5.89 23.42
CA LYS A 30 -11.77 6.50 22.68
C LYS A 30 -11.74 6.07 21.21
N GLU A 31 -12.89 5.69 20.67
CA GLU A 31 -13.06 5.20 19.30
C GLU A 31 -12.47 6.14 18.25
N ASP A 32 -12.61 7.47 18.44
CA ASP A 32 -12.02 8.50 17.57
C ASP A 32 -10.50 8.37 17.40
N VAL A 33 -9.78 8.07 18.49
CA VAL A 33 -8.31 7.96 18.46
C VAL A 33 -7.90 6.71 17.69
N VAL A 34 -8.61 5.60 17.93
CA VAL A 34 -8.36 4.32 17.24
C VAL A 34 -8.69 4.45 15.75
N PHE A 35 -9.80 5.14 15.42
CA PHE A 35 -10.22 5.38 14.05
C PHE A 35 -9.21 6.24 13.27
N LYS A 36 -8.74 7.35 13.85
CA LYS A 36 -7.70 8.19 13.24
C LYS A 36 -6.40 7.41 13.02
N ARG A 37 -5.99 6.60 14.00
CA ARG A 37 -4.79 5.76 13.88
C ARG A 37 -4.94 4.69 12.79
N ALA A 38 -6.10 4.06 12.69
CA ALA A 38 -6.39 3.10 11.62
C ALA A 38 -6.34 3.76 10.24
N CYS A 39 -6.95 4.94 10.08
CA CYS A 39 -6.84 5.71 8.84
C CYS A 39 -5.39 6.04 8.49
N ALA A 40 -4.58 6.46 9.48
CA ALA A 40 -3.18 6.78 9.28
C ALA A 40 -2.33 5.55 8.88
N ILE A 41 -2.60 4.37 9.44
CA ILE A 41 -1.92 3.12 9.07
C ILE A 41 -2.21 2.79 7.61
N VAL A 42 -3.48 2.81 7.20
CA VAL A 42 -3.88 2.53 5.82
C VAL A 42 -3.28 3.55 4.85
N ALA A 43 -3.32 4.83 5.19
CA ALA A 43 -2.71 5.88 4.38
C ALA A 43 -1.19 5.69 4.22
N ASN A 44 -0.48 5.31 5.29
CA ASN A 44 0.96 5.02 5.23
C ASN A 44 1.27 3.79 4.37
N GLU A 45 0.46 2.74 4.41
CA GLU A 45 0.65 1.56 3.56
C GLU A 45 0.49 1.92 2.07
N TYR A 46 -0.53 2.72 1.72
CA TYR A 46 -0.67 3.23 0.34
C TYR A 46 0.50 4.13 -0.08
N ALA A 47 1.01 4.96 0.83
CA ALA A 47 2.18 5.79 0.55
C ALA A 47 3.42 4.92 0.27
N ARG A 48 3.64 3.86 1.08
CA ARG A 48 4.73 2.89 0.87
C ARG A 48 4.60 2.15 -0.45
N GLU A 49 3.39 1.74 -0.84
CA GLU A 49 3.17 1.11 -2.14
C GLU A 49 3.47 2.08 -3.30
N GLN A 50 3.09 3.36 -3.15
CA GLN A 50 3.39 4.37 -4.14
C GLN A 50 4.89 4.67 -4.26
N GLU A 51 5.62 4.70 -3.13
CA GLU A 51 7.08 4.82 -3.12
C GLU A 51 7.75 3.62 -3.79
N LEU A 52 7.26 2.40 -3.51
CA LEU A 52 7.71 1.18 -4.17
C LEU A 52 7.54 1.27 -5.69
N ASP A 53 6.38 1.75 -6.18
CA ASP A 53 6.15 1.94 -7.62
C ASP A 53 7.14 2.95 -8.24
N GLN A 54 7.46 4.03 -7.53
CA GLN A 54 8.44 5.01 -8.01
C GLN A 54 9.85 4.41 -8.06
N GLU A 55 10.23 3.64 -7.04
CA GLU A 55 11.53 2.98 -6.98
C GLU A 55 11.68 1.91 -8.06
N VAL A 56 10.65 1.09 -8.27
CA VAL A 56 10.60 0.13 -9.38
C VAL A 56 10.80 0.85 -10.70
N ASN A 57 10.09 1.97 -10.95
CA ASN A 57 10.27 2.73 -12.19
C ASN A 57 11.70 3.27 -12.37
N ARG A 58 12.35 3.76 -11.31
CA ARG A 58 13.76 4.20 -11.37
C ARG A 58 14.70 3.04 -11.72
N MET A 59 14.55 1.89 -11.07
CA MET A 59 15.36 0.71 -11.40
C MET A 59 15.13 0.24 -12.83
N MET A 60 13.89 0.34 -13.32
CA MET A 60 13.56 0.01 -14.71
C MET A 60 14.26 0.95 -15.69
N ASP A 61 14.26 2.25 -15.44
CA ASP A 61 14.94 3.24 -16.29
C ASP A 61 16.46 3.02 -16.32
N ASP A 62 17.07 2.67 -15.17
CA ASP A 62 18.50 2.38 -15.09
C ASP A 62 18.87 1.07 -15.83
N LEU A 63 18.05 0.03 -15.71
CA LEU A 63 18.25 -1.23 -16.42
C LEU A 63 18.08 -1.08 -17.94
N GLU A 64 17.12 -0.25 -18.37
CA GLU A 64 16.89 0.08 -19.78
C GLU A 64 18.08 0.84 -20.38
N ARG A 65 18.69 1.76 -19.63
CA ARG A 65 19.92 2.47 -20.04
C ARG A 65 21.13 1.55 -20.15
N GLN A 66 21.25 0.56 -19.27
CA GLN A 66 22.37 -0.38 -19.28
C GLN A 66 22.23 -1.47 -20.35
N ASN A 67 21.00 -1.84 -20.73
CA ASN A 67 20.72 -2.90 -21.70
C ASN A 67 19.73 -2.44 -22.79
N PRO A 68 20.18 -1.56 -23.71
CA PRO A 68 19.33 -1.09 -24.80
C PRO A 68 19.00 -2.24 -25.78
N GLY A 69 17.72 -2.44 -26.09
CA GLY A 69 17.26 -3.29 -27.19
C GLY A 69 16.51 -4.59 -26.82
N GLU A 70 16.71 -5.15 -25.62
CA GLU A 70 16.02 -6.39 -25.18
C GLU A 70 15.10 -6.19 -23.95
N PHE A 71 14.98 -4.96 -23.46
CA PHE A 71 14.31 -4.69 -22.21
C PHE A 71 12.78 -4.67 -22.33
N GLN A 72 12.14 -5.77 -21.93
CA GLN A 72 10.67 -5.90 -21.93
C GLN A 72 10.07 -5.28 -20.66
N ARG A 73 9.98 -3.95 -20.64
CA ARG A 73 9.51 -3.13 -19.49
C ARG A 73 8.21 -3.66 -18.87
N TYR A 74 7.22 -4.00 -19.69
CA TYR A 74 5.93 -4.50 -19.24
C TYR A 74 5.99 -5.81 -18.46
N LYS A 75 6.92 -6.73 -18.81
CA LYS A 75 7.07 -8.01 -18.10
C LYS A 75 7.96 -7.89 -16.87
N MET A 76 8.96 -7.03 -16.94
CA MET A 76 9.94 -6.84 -15.87
C MET A 76 9.38 -6.04 -14.69
N PHE A 77 8.50 -5.06 -14.94
CA PHE A 77 7.88 -4.25 -13.90
C PHE A 77 7.15 -5.06 -12.82
N PRO A 78 6.20 -5.98 -13.15
CA PRO A 78 5.52 -6.78 -12.14
C PRO A 78 6.45 -7.76 -11.41
N LEU A 79 7.51 -8.26 -12.06
CA LEU A 79 8.50 -9.14 -11.43
C LEU A 79 9.35 -8.38 -10.40
N LEU A 80 9.85 -7.20 -10.75
CA LEU A 80 10.61 -6.33 -9.86
C LEU A 80 9.75 -5.80 -8.71
N LYS A 81 8.52 -5.36 -8.99
CA LYS A 81 7.58 -4.91 -7.96
C LYS A 81 7.30 -6.01 -6.93
N ARG A 82 7.05 -7.25 -7.37
CA ARG A 82 6.84 -8.39 -6.45
C ARG A 82 8.08 -8.71 -5.62
N ARG A 83 9.28 -8.66 -6.21
CA ARG A 83 10.52 -8.93 -5.49
C ARG A 83 10.80 -7.87 -4.43
N LEU A 84 10.72 -6.59 -4.80
CA LEU A 84 10.97 -5.48 -3.89
C LEU A 84 9.90 -5.40 -2.79
N ALA A 85 8.63 -5.68 -3.11
CA ALA A 85 7.58 -5.79 -2.11
C ALA A 85 7.90 -6.86 -1.06
N LYS A 86 8.37 -8.04 -1.50
CA LYS A 86 8.75 -9.13 -0.60
C LYS A 86 9.96 -8.78 0.27
N GLU A 87 10.97 -8.11 -0.30
CA GLU A 87 12.17 -7.67 0.44
C GLU A 87 11.85 -6.58 1.47
N LYS A 88 10.92 -5.66 1.15
CA LYS A 88 10.51 -4.56 2.03
C LYS A 88 9.34 -4.89 2.96
N GLY A 89 8.78 -6.10 2.85
CA GLY A 89 7.61 -6.53 3.63
C GLY A 89 6.33 -5.73 3.30
N ILE A 90 6.21 -5.21 2.08
CA ILE A 90 5.02 -4.49 1.60
C ILE A 90 4.01 -5.51 1.06
N ILE A 91 2.76 -5.39 1.48
CA ILE A 91 1.65 -6.22 0.98
C ILE A 91 1.12 -5.58 -0.31
N LEU A 92 1.07 -6.37 -1.40
CA LEU A 92 0.57 -5.96 -2.72
C LEU A 92 -0.90 -6.32 -2.94
#